data_AF-A0A367Y4B4-F1
#
_entry.id   AF-A0A367Y4B4-F1
#
_cell.length_a   1.000
_cell.length_b   1.000
_cell.length_c   1.000
_cell.angle_alpha   90.00
_cell.angle_beta   90.00
_cell.angle_gamma   90.00
#
_symmetry.space_group_name_H-M   'P 1'
#
loop_
_entity.id
_entity.type
_entity.pdbx_description
1 polymer ?
#
loop_
_entity_poly.entity_id
_entity_poly.type
_entity_poly.pdbx_seq_one_letter_code
_entity_poly.pdbx_strand_id
1 'polypeptide(L)'
;MRVLSALALSAVLIAGLTGCSVSVSEPDDEQTSTDNASSDASENTSENGSATEPAGEAGEPAETVTEDPETEESTPTSNDEAGADSDAVATAWSEEEAAYRESMLDVVTRTLTCDGELVFGQNEPGQIVQIDGPCDHVVVHMDAGVVVAGEVGTIDVTGAGNVIYLDGAETINVGGDANSISWLGATPKVTDTGAGNVVISGS
;
A
#
# COMPACT_ATOMS: atom_id res chain seq x y z
N MET A 1 -27.78 21.21 -32.51
CA MET A 1 -29.14 21.44 -31.94
C MET A 1 -30.06 20.27 -32.27
N ARG A 2 -30.27 19.35 -31.31
CA ARG A 2 -31.44 18.46 -31.10
C ARG A 2 -31.30 17.94 -29.66
N VAL A 3 -31.70 18.73 -28.66
CA VAL A 3 -32.98 18.68 -27.91
C VAL A 3 -33.36 17.27 -27.42
N LEU A 4 -33.09 17.08 -26.11
CA LEU A 4 -33.76 16.32 -25.05
C LEU A 4 -34.60 15.07 -25.38
N SER A 5 -34.29 14.00 -24.65
CA SER A 5 -35.31 13.21 -23.93
C SER A 5 -34.74 12.74 -22.59
N ALA A 6 -35.31 13.29 -21.52
CA ALA A 6 -35.15 12.84 -20.15
C ALA A 6 -36.24 11.80 -19.84
N LEU A 7 -35.89 10.72 -19.15
CA LEU A 7 -36.83 9.96 -18.33
C LEU A 7 -36.07 9.27 -17.21
N ALA A 8 -36.27 9.79 -16.01
CA ALA A 8 -35.80 9.27 -14.75
C ALA A 8 -36.65 8.06 -14.33
N LEU A 9 -36.02 7.05 -13.72
CA LEU A 9 -36.69 6.23 -12.71
C LEU A 9 -35.68 5.81 -11.65
N SER A 10 -35.82 6.41 -10.48
CA SER A 10 -35.15 6.08 -9.24
C SER A 10 -35.59 4.70 -8.74
N ALA A 11 -34.65 3.83 -8.42
CA ALA A 11 -34.87 2.70 -7.53
C ALA A 11 -33.90 2.83 -6.34
N VAL A 12 -34.44 3.31 -5.22
CA VAL A 12 -33.79 3.32 -3.92
C VAL A 12 -33.75 1.88 -3.41
N LEU A 13 -32.55 1.32 -3.25
CA LEU A 13 -32.34 0.00 -2.64
C LEU A 13 -31.66 0.22 -1.30
N ILE A 14 -32.48 0.29 -0.25
CA ILE A 14 -32.05 0.26 1.15
C ILE A 14 -31.98 -1.21 1.56
N ALA A 15 -30.78 -1.76 1.65
CA ALA A 15 -30.52 -3.04 2.31
C ALA A 15 -29.66 -2.77 3.56
N GLY A 16 -30.22 -3.09 4.72
CA GLY A 16 -29.65 -2.78 6.03
C GLY A 16 -28.39 -3.58 6.34
N LEU A 17 -27.36 -2.87 6.80
CA LEU A 17 -26.24 -3.45 7.53
C LEU A 17 -26.67 -3.60 9.00
N THR A 18 -27.19 -4.77 9.34
CA THR A 18 -27.34 -5.21 10.73
C THR A 18 -25.95 -5.38 11.33
N GLY A 19 -25.73 -4.68 12.45
CA GLY A 19 -24.41 -4.44 13.02
C GLY A 19 -23.65 -5.70 13.45
N CYS A 20 -22.35 -5.68 13.18
CA CYS A 20 -21.35 -6.40 13.95
C CYS A 20 -21.16 -5.64 15.27
N SER A 21 -21.72 -6.15 16.37
CA SER A 21 -21.31 -5.73 17.71
C SER A 21 -19.92 -6.30 17.97
N VAL A 22 -18.90 -5.45 17.94
CA VAL A 22 -17.58 -5.80 18.46
C VAL A 22 -17.62 -5.66 19.98
N SER A 23 -17.41 -6.76 20.69
CA SER A 23 -17.15 -6.74 22.13
C SER A 23 -15.67 -6.44 22.32
N VAL A 24 -15.36 -5.24 22.83
CA VAL A 24 -14.05 -4.97 23.44
C VAL A 24 -14.08 -5.61 24.82
N SER A 25 -13.17 -6.55 25.05
CA SER A 25 -12.78 -6.95 26.41
C SER A 25 -11.79 -5.92 26.91
N GLU A 26 -12.22 -5.06 27.82
CA GLU A 26 -11.32 -4.27 28.67
C GLU A 26 -10.51 -5.23 29.55
N PRO A 27 -9.18 -5.14 29.57
CA PRO A 27 -8.41 -5.68 30.69
C PRO A 27 -8.72 -4.87 31.95
N ASP A 28 -9.00 -5.56 33.05
CA ASP A 28 -9.06 -5.01 34.41
C ASP A 28 -7.76 -4.25 34.73
N ASP A 29 -7.79 -2.92 34.61
CA ASP A 29 -6.90 -2.05 35.36
C ASP A 29 -7.64 -1.58 36.60
N GLU A 30 -7.38 -2.28 37.71
CA GLU A 30 -7.84 -1.91 39.04
C GLU A 30 -7.46 -0.46 39.34
N GLN A 31 -8.48 0.38 39.52
CA GLN A 31 -8.35 1.70 40.10
C GLN A 31 -7.79 1.61 41.52
N THR A 32 -6.75 2.40 41.80
CA THR A 32 -6.65 3.08 43.09
C THR A 32 -6.33 4.56 42.87
N SER A 33 -7.36 5.40 42.96
CA SER A 33 -7.22 6.77 43.47
C SER A 33 -7.21 6.64 45.00
N THR A 34 -6.40 7.30 45.81
CA THR A 34 -6.11 8.74 45.92
C THR A 34 -5.00 8.85 46.99
N ASP A 35 -4.07 9.80 46.90
CA ASP A 35 -3.82 10.75 48.00
C ASP A 35 -2.69 11.74 47.68
N ASN A 36 -2.96 12.98 48.07
CA ASN A 36 -2.18 14.17 47.84
C ASN A 36 -1.41 14.50 49.13
N ALA A 37 -0.08 14.51 49.13
CA ALA A 37 0.71 15.26 50.12
C ALA A 37 2.18 15.45 49.70
N SER A 38 2.62 16.69 49.86
CA SER A 38 3.97 17.24 49.70
C SER A 38 5.02 16.58 50.61
N SER A 39 6.28 16.47 50.16
CA SER A 39 7.52 16.93 50.85
C SER A 39 8.78 16.18 50.37
N ASP A 40 9.78 16.96 49.96
CA ASP A 40 11.21 16.90 50.30
C ASP A 40 12.00 15.57 50.38
N ALA A 41 13.06 15.53 49.57
CA ALA A 41 14.42 15.00 49.80
C ALA A 41 14.65 13.71 50.62
N SER A 42 15.30 12.72 49.98
CA SER A 42 16.70 12.35 50.28
C SER A 42 17.11 11.07 49.56
N GLU A 43 18.38 11.06 49.14
CA GLU A 43 19.18 9.91 48.76
C GLU A 43 19.07 8.76 49.78
N ASN A 44 18.97 7.51 49.30
CA ASN A 44 19.83 6.44 49.82
C ASN A 44 19.89 5.23 48.87
N THR A 45 21.11 4.80 48.62
CA THR A 45 21.57 3.51 48.12
C THR A 45 21.06 2.33 48.96
N SER A 46 20.79 1.18 48.32
CA SER A 46 21.52 -0.07 48.59
C SER A 46 21.00 -1.28 47.79
N GLU A 47 21.97 -2.10 47.43
CA GLU A 47 21.99 -3.43 46.82
C GLU A 47 21.01 -4.46 47.41
N ASN A 48 20.46 -5.32 46.55
CA ASN A 48 20.41 -6.79 46.68
C ASN A 48 19.76 -7.34 45.38
N GLY A 49 20.30 -8.24 44.57
CA GLY A 49 21.03 -9.45 44.92
C GLY A 49 20.08 -10.64 44.91
N SER A 50 19.82 -11.24 43.73
CA SER A 50 19.59 -12.68 43.59
C SER A 50 19.47 -13.14 42.13
N ALA A 51 20.45 -13.94 41.76
CA ALA A 51 20.48 -14.79 40.59
C ALA A 51 19.45 -15.91 40.69
N THR A 52 19.00 -16.44 39.54
CA THR A 52 18.81 -17.88 39.28
C THR A 52 18.63 -18.07 37.77
N GLU A 53 19.68 -18.54 37.11
CA GLU A 53 19.56 -19.44 35.94
C GLU A 53 19.26 -20.85 36.48
N PRO A 54 18.57 -21.71 35.70
CA PRO A 54 19.29 -22.85 35.19
C PRO A 54 18.97 -23.23 33.73
N ALA A 55 19.94 -23.95 33.18
CA ALA A 55 20.07 -24.50 31.84
C ALA A 55 19.23 -25.79 31.60
N GLY A 56 19.22 -26.22 30.32
CA GLY A 56 18.84 -27.56 29.84
C GLY A 56 17.72 -27.46 28.79
N GLU A 57 17.71 -28.15 27.65
CA GLU A 57 18.52 -29.20 27.03
C GLU A 57 18.11 -29.20 25.54
N ALA A 58 19.04 -29.09 24.60
CA ALA A 58 19.47 -30.18 23.71
C ALA A 58 18.35 -31.11 23.18
N GLY A 59 18.07 -31.02 21.87
CA GLY A 59 17.21 -31.97 21.17
C GLY A 59 17.12 -31.73 19.66
N GLU A 60 18.20 -32.04 18.92
CA GLU A 60 18.08 -32.47 17.52
C GLU A 60 17.78 -33.98 17.49
N PRO A 61 16.99 -34.44 16.51
CA PRO A 61 17.64 -35.25 15.50
C PRO A 61 17.25 -34.87 14.07
N ALA A 62 18.27 -34.94 13.20
CA ALA A 62 18.14 -35.03 11.76
C ALA A 62 17.54 -36.38 11.36
N GLU A 63 16.55 -36.36 10.47
CA GLU A 63 16.13 -37.54 9.70
C GLU A 63 16.50 -37.32 8.23
N THR A 64 17.57 -38.00 7.83
CA THR A 64 17.95 -38.26 6.44
C THR A 64 17.11 -39.40 5.88
N VAL A 65 16.36 -39.19 4.80
CA VAL A 65 15.81 -40.27 3.96
C VAL A 65 15.89 -39.88 2.48
N THR A 66 16.90 -40.46 1.84
CA THR A 66 16.87 -41.20 0.56
C THR A 66 16.44 -40.48 -0.72
N GLU A 67 17.45 -40.16 -1.54
CA GLU A 67 17.39 -40.03 -3.00
C GLU A 67 17.13 -41.40 -3.67
N ASP A 68 16.27 -41.43 -4.71
CA ASP A 68 16.22 -42.44 -5.79
C ASP A 68 15.39 -41.87 -6.98
N PRO A 69 15.53 -42.34 -8.24
CA PRO A 69 16.05 -41.52 -9.34
C PRO A 69 15.04 -41.32 -10.48
N GLU A 70 15.43 -40.46 -11.42
CA GLU A 70 15.09 -40.43 -12.85
C GLU A 70 13.64 -40.74 -13.27
N THR A 71 12.93 -39.68 -13.69
CA THR A 71 12.01 -39.80 -14.83
C THR A 71 12.31 -38.68 -15.80
N GLU A 72 12.78 -39.14 -16.96
CA GLU A 72 13.14 -38.40 -18.15
C GLU A 72 12.01 -37.53 -18.69
N GLU A 73 12.42 -36.34 -19.11
CA GLU A 73 12.14 -35.76 -20.43
C GLU A 73 10.67 -35.64 -20.86
N SER A 74 10.15 -34.43 -20.68
CA SER A 74 9.36 -33.77 -21.72
C SER A 74 9.60 -32.27 -21.63
N THR A 75 10.55 -31.81 -22.43
CA THR A 75 10.73 -30.41 -22.78
C THR A 75 9.45 -29.88 -23.42
N PRO A 76 8.81 -28.81 -22.93
CA PRO A 76 7.94 -28.03 -23.78
C PRO A 76 8.82 -27.34 -24.83
N THR A 77 8.63 -27.73 -26.09
CA THR A 77 9.13 -26.96 -27.23
C THR A 77 8.36 -25.63 -27.25
N SER A 78 8.93 -24.60 -26.63
CA SER A 78 8.51 -23.23 -26.86
C SER A 78 9.40 -22.66 -27.95
N ASN A 79 9.08 -23.03 -29.18
CA ASN A 79 9.63 -22.41 -30.37
C ASN A 79 8.55 -21.51 -30.97
N ASP A 80 8.40 -20.32 -30.38
CA ASP A 80 7.92 -19.15 -31.12
C ASP A 80 8.80 -17.97 -30.73
N GLU A 81 9.77 -17.74 -31.61
CA GLU A 81 10.40 -16.44 -31.77
C GLU A 81 9.31 -15.39 -32.03
N ALA A 82 9.10 -14.52 -31.07
CA ALA A 82 8.89 -13.12 -31.38
C ALA A 82 9.70 -12.34 -30.35
N GLY A 83 10.95 -12.05 -30.72
CA GLY A 83 11.65 -10.91 -30.16
C GLY A 83 10.81 -9.68 -30.47
N ALA A 84 9.92 -9.34 -29.54
CA ALA A 84 9.34 -8.03 -29.50
C ALA A 84 10.47 -7.11 -29.03
N ASP A 85 11.05 -6.40 -29.99
CA ASP A 85 11.59 -5.06 -29.81
C ASP A 85 10.56 -4.25 -28.99
N SER A 86 10.60 -4.38 -27.67
CA SER A 86 9.68 -3.68 -26.75
C SER A 86 10.44 -2.59 -26.01
N ASP A 87 11.16 -1.77 -26.78
CA ASP A 87 11.47 -0.38 -26.40
C ASP A 87 10.25 0.55 -26.63
N ALA A 88 9.10 -0.02 -26.98
CA ALA A 88 7.85 0.73 -27.09
C ALA A 88 7.38 1.16 -25.70
N VAL A 89 7.56 2.44 -25.40
CA VAL A 89 6.97 3.09 -24.22
C VAL A 89 5.45 3.09 -24.34
N ALA A 90 4.75 2.64 -23.30
CA ALA A 90 3.30 2.71 -23.24
C ALA A 90 2.89 4.18 -23.18
N THR A 91 2.17 4.66 -24.19
CA THR A 91 1.74 6.07 -24.28
C THR A 91 0.26 6.26 -23.95
N ALA A 92 -0.45 5.15 -23.71
CA ALA A 92 -1.85 5.10 -23.32
C ALA A 92 -2.07 3.85 -22.47
N TRP A 93 -3.08 3.91 -21.60
CA TRP A 93 -3.56 2.77 -20.83
C TRP A 93 -4.33 1.79 -21.73
N SER A 94 -4.22 0.51 -21.41
CA SER A 94 -5.03 -0.56 -21.98
C SER A 94 -6.50 -0.26 -21.71
N GLU A 95 -7.40 -0.79 -22.53
CA GLU A 95 -8.83 -0.50 -22.38
C GLU A 95 -9.34 -0.87 -20.98
N GLU A 96 -8.85 -1.96 -20.41
CA GLU A 96 -9.20 -2.41 -19.06
C GLU A 96 -8.64 -1.49 -17.97
N GLU A 97 -7.36 -1.13 -18.02
CA GLU A 97 -6.74 -0.22 -17.05
C GLU A 97 -7.32 1.19 -17.14
N ALA A 98 -7.58 1.67 -18.37
CA ALA A 98 -8.23 2.95 -18.60
C ALA A 98 -9.63 2.98 -17.98
N ALA A 99 -10.43 1.94 -18.19
CA ALA A 99 -11.78 1.84 -17.62
C ALA A 99 -11.74 1.76 -16.09
N TYR A 100 -10.79 1.02 -15.51
CA TYR A 100 -10.64 0.96 -14.06
C TYR A 100 -10.22 2.32 -13.50
N ARG A 101 -9.21 2.98 -14.08
CA ARG A 101 -8.76 4.32 -13.70
C ARG A 101 -9.89 5.36 -13.82
N GLU A 102 -10.67 5.33 -14.90
CA GLU A 102 -11.84 6.20 -15.08
C GLU A 102 -12.91 5.93 -14.01
N SER A 103 -13.16 4.66 -13.66
CA SER A 103 -14.09 4.33 -12.57
C SER A 103 -13.63 4.86 -11.21
N MET A 104 -12.33 4.96 -10.95
CA MET A 104 -11.79 5.60 -9.74
C MET A 104 -11.97 7.11 -9.77
N LEU A 105 -11.80 7.76 -10.94
CA LEU A 105 -12.03 9.20 -11.11
C LEU A 105 -13.49 9.58 -10.81
N ASP A 106 -14.45 8.73 -11.17
CA ASP A 106 -15.88 8.95 -10.88
C ASP A 106 -16.22 8.94 -9.38
N VAL A 107 -15.39 8.30 -8.56
CA VAL A 107 -15.58 8.17 -7.10
C VAL A 107 -14.51 8.90 -6.29
N VAL A 108 -13.76 9.83 -6.91
CA VAL A 108 -12.76 10.66 -6.23
C VAL A 108 -13.38 11.33 -5.00
N THR A 109 -12.76 11.07 -3.86
CA THR A 109 -13.16 11.66 -2.58
C THR A 109 -12.52 13.02 -2.34
N ARG A 110 -11.36 13.27 -2.98
CA ARG A 110 -10.59 14.49 -2.80
C ARG A 110 -9.76 14.82 -4.04
N THR A 111 -9.82 16.08 -4.45
CA THR A 111 -8.93 16.62 -5.48
C THR A 111 -7.92 17.55 -4.83
N LEU A 112 -6.64 17.35 -5.12
CA LEU A 112 -5.54 18.16 -4.61
C LEU A 112 -4.86 18.88 -5.77
N THR A 113 -4.69 20.19 -5.65
CA THR A 113 -3.91 20.96 -6.62
C THR A 113 -2.43 20.90 -6.27
N CYS A 114 -1.60 20.77 -7.28
CA CYS A 114 -0.14 20.72 -7.16
C CYS A 114 0.52 21.81 -8.00
N ASP A 115 1.58 22.40 -7.44
CA ASP A 115 2.43 23.40 -8.08
C ASP A 115 3.84 23.26 -7.50
N GLY A 116 4.50 22.16 -7.87
CA GLY A 116 5.83 21.79 -7.37
C GLY A 116 5.80 20.60 -6.40
N GLU A 117 5.56 20.84 -5.12
CA GLU A 117 5.60 19.80 -4.08
C GLU A 117 4.22 19.56 -3.44
N LEU A 118 3.84 18.30 -3.25
CA LEU A 118 2.62 17.91 -2.58
C LEU A 118 2.85 16.74 -1.60
N VAL A 119 2.54 16.96 -0.33
CA VAL A 119 2.59 15.92 0.73
C VAL A 119 1.20 15.72 1.31
N PHE A 120 0.70 14.49 1.35
CA PHE A 120 -0.65 14.19 1.84
C PHE A 120 -0.81 12.77 2.39
N GLY A 121 -2.01 12.47 2.91
CA GLY A 121 -2.39 11.12 3.33
C GLY A 121 -2.14 10.78 4.80
N GLN A 122 -1.49 11.69 5.56
CA GLN A 122 -1.24 11.47 6.98
C GLN A 122 -2.56 11.39 7.77
N ASN A 123 -2.82 10.25 8.39
CA ASN A 123 -4.03 9.97 9.18
C ASN A 123 -5.34 10.02 8.38
N GLU A 124 -5.28 9.88 7.07
CA GLU A 124 -6.44 9.92 6.17
C GLU A 124 -6.48 8.65 5.29
N PRO A 125 -6.75 7.46 5.88
CA PRO A 125 -6.75 6.21 5.12
C PRO A 125 -7.97 6.12 4.19
N GLY A 126 -7.85 5.27 3.16
CA GLY A 126 -8.98 4.91 2.30
C GLY A 126 -9.49 6.01 1.38
N GLN A 127 -8.71 7.09 1.18
CA GLN A 127 -9.09 8.15 0.26
C GLN A 127 -8.79 7.76 -1.19
N ILE A 128 -9.62 8.26 -2.10
CA ILE A 128 -9.36 8.27 -3.54
C ILE A 128 -9.03 9.72 -3.91
N VAL A 129 -7.77 9.95 -4.29
CA VAL A 129 -7.18 11.27 -4.50
C VAL A 129 -6.85 11.47 -5.97
N GLN A 130 -7.38 12.54 -6.56
CA GLN A 130 -6.92 13.06 -7.84
C GLN A 130 -5.95 14.22 -7.59
N ILE A 131 -4.79 14.18 -8.24
CA ILE A 131 -3.82 15.27 -8.23
C ILE A 131 -3.93 16.05 -9.54
N ASP A 132 -4.27 17.34 -9.42
CA ASP A 132 -4.43 18.26 -10.54
C ASP A 132 -3.28 19.26 -10.61
N GLY A 133 -2.69 19.39 -11.79
CA GLY A 133 -1.58 20.31 -12.04
C GLY A 133 -0.20 19.60 -12.01
N PRO A 134 0.85 20.31 -12.44
CA PRO A 134 2.19 19.74 -12.49
C PRO A 134 2.77 19.55 -11.08
N CYS A 135 3.40 18.39 -10.86
CA CYS A 135 4.15 18.11 -9.64
C CYS A 135 5.59 17.73 -9.96
N ASP A 136 6.54 18.43 -9.35
CA ASP A 136 7.93 18.01 -9.31
C ASP A 136 8.11 16.86 -8.31
N HIS A 137 7.38 16.90 -7.19
CA HIS A 137 7.51 15.93 -6.11
C HIS A 137 6.19 15.66 -5.37
N VAL A 138 5.83 14.39 -5.25
CA VAL A 138 4.66 13.93 -4.48
C VAL A 138 5.09 12.98 -3.37
N VAL A 139 4.62 13.20 -2.15
CA VAL A 139 4.84 12.29 -1.01
C VAL A 139 3.49 11.78 -0.51
N VAL A 140 3.31 10.46 -0.62
CA VAL A 140 2.10 9.73 -0.25
C VAL A 140 2.33 8.98 1.06
N HIS A 141 1.72 9.47 2.13
CA HIS A 141 1.70 8.82 3.46
C HIS A 141 0.39 8.05 3.72
N MET A 142 -0.47 7.93 2.72
CA MET A 142 -1.79 7.32 2.84
C MET A 142 -1.71 5.81 2.96
N ASP A 143 -2.65 5.21 3.69
CA ASP A 143 -2.86 3.76 3.71
C ASP A 143 -4.18 3.39 3.02
N ALA A 144 -4.17 2.25 2.32
CA ALA A 144 -5.33 1.64 1.68
C ALA A 144 -6.11 2.58 0.73
N GLY A 145 -5.43 3.52 0.08
CA GLY A 145 -6.06 4.50 -0.79
C GLY A 145 -5.71 4.35 -2.27
N VAL A 146 -6.28 5.24 -3.09
CA VAL A 146 -6.03 5.31 -4.53
C VAL A 146 -5.54 6.70 -4.89
N VAL A 147 -4.49 6.79 -5.71
CA VAL A 147 -3.96 8.06 -6.22
C VAL A 147 -3.99 8.03 -7.75
N VAL A 148 -4.60 9.04 -8.37
CA VAL A 148 -4.55 9.27 -9.81
C VAL A 148 -3.88 10.60 -10.06
N ALA A 149 -2.76 10.58 -10.78
CA ALA A 149 -1.97 11.77 -11.07
C ALA A 149 -1.55 11.81 -12.55
N GLY A 150 -1.26 13.00 -13.04
CA GLY A 150 -0.63 13.22 -14.34
C GLY A 150 0.85 12.82 -14.35
N GLU A 151 1.67 13.58 -15.08
CA GLU A 151 3.13 13.46 -15.02
C GLU A 151 3.65 14.03 -13.70
N VAL A 152 4.54 13.28 -13.05
CA VAL A 152 5.21 13.66 -11.80
C VAL A 152 6.72 13.50 -11.95
N GLY A 153 7.52 14.42 -11.40
CA GLY A 153 8.97 14.22 -11.35
C GLY A 153 9.34 13.03 -10.48
N THR A 154 9.16 13.17 -9.16
CA THR A 154 9.41 12.13 -8.17
C THR A 154 8.16 11.81 -7.37
N ILE A 155 7.91 10.53 -7.08
CA ILE A 155 6.91 10.11 -6.10
C ILE A 155 7.54 9.25 -5.01
N ASP A 156 7.30 9.61 -3.75
CA ASP A 156 7.67 8.85 -2.56
C ASP A 156 6.41 8.25 -1.91
N VAL A 157 6.37 6.93 -1.76
CA VAL A 157 5.22 6.22 -1.21
C VAL A 157 5.65 5.50 0.07
N THR A 158 5.19 5.96 1.23
CA THR A 158 5.58 5.37 2.52
C THR A 158 4.46 4.60 3.23
N GLY A 159 3.20 4.81 2.83
CA GLY A 159 2.08 4.06 3.38
C GLY A 159 1.89 2.71 2.69
N ALA A 160 0.90 1.95 3.13
CA ALA A 160 0.67 0.58 2.71
C ALA A 160 -0.64 0.38 1.93
N GLY A 161 -0.66 -0.59 1.02
CA GLY A 161 -1.89 -1.00 0.35
C GLY A 161 -2.46 0.03 -0.64
N ASN A 162 -1.64 0.93 -1.17
CA ASN A 162 -2.12 1.94 -2.11
C ASN A 162 -2.16 1.42 -3.55
N VAL A 163 -3.10 1.94 -4.34
CA VAL A 163 -3.12 1.78 -5.80
C VAL A 163 -2.86 3.14 -6.45
N ILE A 164 -1.82 3.25 -7.27
CA ILE A 164 -1.35 4.52 -7.82
C ILE A 164 -1.28 4.44 -9.35
N TYR A 165 -1.94 5.37 -10.04
CA TYR A 165 -1.89 5.55 -11.48
C TYR A 165 -1.23 6.87 -11.83
N LEU A 166 -0.14 6.81 -12.61
CA LEU A 166 0.63 7.97 -13.05
C LEU A 166 0.62 8.07 -14.58
N ASP A 167 0.33 9.23 -15.13
CA ASP A 167 0.50 9.43 -16.58
C ASP A 167 2.00 9.58 -16.96
N GLY A 168 2.88 9.71 -15.96
CA GLY A 168 4.33 9.59 -16.10
C GLY A 168 5.08 9.81 -14.79
N ALA A 169 6.28 9.24 -14.67
CA ALA A 169 7.18 9.45 -13.54
C ALA A 169 8.66 9.46 -13.98
N GLU A 170 9.51 10.28 -13.39
CA GLU A 170 10.98 10.15 -13.55
C GLU A 170 11.57 9.20 -12.50
N THR A 171 11.11 9.33 -11.25
CA THR A 171 11.56 8.50 -10.11
C THR A 171 10.39 8.04 -9.26
N ILE A 172 10.39 6.75 -8.89
CA ILE A 172 9.44 6.15 -7.95
C ILE A 172 10.24 5.57 -6.79
N ASN A 173 9.98 6.03 -5.57
CA ASN A 173 10.52 5.45 -4.35
C ASN A 173 9.38 4.86 -3.52
N VAL A 174 9.50 3.59 -3.17
CA VAL A 174 8.49 2.85 -2.39
C VAL A 174 9.13 2.38 -1.10
N GLY A 175 8.72 3.00 0.01
CA GLY A 175 9.14 2.63 1.36
C GLY A 175 8.13 1.79 2.12
N GLY A 176 6.83 1.89 1.76
CA GLY A 176 5.75 1.13 2.38
C GLY A 176 5.48 -0.21 1.71
N ASP A 177 4.46 -0.93 2.19
CA ASP A 177 4.20 -2.32 1.81
C ASP A 177 2.92 -2.50 0.97
N ALA A 178 2.88 -3.56 0.17
CA ALA A 178 1.69 -4.00 -0.58
C ALA A 178 1.09 -2.91 -1.50
N ASN A 179 1.92 -2.02 -2.05
CA ASN A 179 1.48 -0.99 -2.98
C ASN A 179 1.48 -1.50 -4.43
N SER A 180 0.51 -1.07 -5.23
CA SER A 180 0.47 -1.28 -6.68
C SER A 180 0.63 0.06 -7.38
N ILE A 181 1.69 0.23 -8.16
CA ILE A 181 2.01 1.48 -8.86
C ILE A 181 2.14 1.18 -10.34
N SER A 182 1.32 1.86 -11.15
CA SER A 182 1.37 1.80 -12.60
C SER A 182 1.68 3.17 -13.20
N TRP A 183 2.46 3.23 -14.28
CA TRP A 183 2.80 4.47 -14.97
C TRP A 183 2.73 4.37 -16.50
N LEU A 184 2.46 5.47 -17.19
CA LEU A 184 2.70 5.60 -18.64
C LEU A 184 4.03 6.28 -18.94
N GLY A 185 4.50 6.13 -20.17
CA GLY A 185 5.68 6.81 -20.70
C GLY A 185 6.98 6.05 -20.48
N ALA A 186 8.06 6.81 -20.29
CA ALA A 186 9.39 6.24 -20.09
C ALA A 186 9.49 5.48 -18.76
N THR A 187 10.34 4.46 -18.70
CA THR A 187 10.59 3.70 -17.48
C THR A 187 11.27 4.59 -16.42
N PRO A 188 10.65 4.82 -15.25
CA PRO A 188 11.23 5.59 -14.17
C PRO A 188 12.38 4.84 -13.52
N LYS A 189 13.22 5.57 -12.79
CA LYS A 189 14.10 4.96 -11.81
C LYS A 189 13.28 4.50 -10.61
N VAL A 190 13.30 3.20 -10.32
CA VAL A 190 12.55 2.63 -9.18
C VAL A 190 13.50 2.26 -8.05
N THR A 191 13.19 2.71 -6.84
CA THR A 191 13.78 2.21 -5.59
C THR A 191 12.67 1.66 -4.72
N ASP A 192 12.72 0.37 -4.40
CA ASP A 192 11.74 -0.26 -3.52
C ASP A 192 12.46 -0.88 -2.32
N THR A 193 12.10 -0.42 -1.13
CA THR A 193 12.61 -0.93 0.15
C THR A 193 11.51 -1.58 1.00
N GLY A 194 10.28 -1.61 0.51
CA GLY A 194 9.15 -2.25 1.19
C GLY A 194 8.98 -3.72 0.80
N ALA A 195 7.84 -4.30 1.19
CA ALA A 195 7.51 -5.69 0.93
C ALA A 195 6.21 -5.82 0.14
N GLY A 196 6.20 -6.72 -0.85
CA GLY A 196 4.99 -7.08 -1.60
C GLY A 196 4.48 -5.99 -2.54
N ASN A 197 5.32 -5.03 -2.92
CA ASN A 197 4.96 -4.00 -3.89
C ASN A 197 4.98 -4.54 -5.32
N VAL A 198 4.13 -3.98 -6.16
CA VAL A 198 4.07 -4.23 -7.61
C VAL A 198 4.24 -2.89 -8.30
N VAL A 199 5.30 -2.75 -9.11
CA VAL A 199 5.62 -1.52 -9.83
C VAL A 199 5.81 -1.89 -11.30
N ILE A 200 4.82 -1.56 -12.14
CA ILE A 200 4.76 -1.99 -13.54
C ILE A 200 4.43 -0.84 -14.49
N SER A 201 4.91 -0.89 -15.73
CA SER A 201 4.41 0.02 -16.76
C SER A 201 2.95 -0.30 -17.04
N GLY A 202 2.13 0.72 -17.26
CA GLY A 202 0.83 0.57 -17.88
C GLY A 202 0.98 -0.14 -19.22
N SER A 203 0.01 -0.98 -19.55
CA SER A 203 -0.01 -1.77 -20.78
C SER A 203 -0.95 -1.21 -21.82
#